data_AF-A0A957DQQ2-F1
#
_entry.id   AF-A0A957DQQ2-F1
#
_cell.length_a   1.000
_cell.length_b   1.000
_cell.length_c   1.000
_cell.angle_alpha   90.00
_cell.angle_beta   90.00
_cell.angle_gamma   90.00
#
_symmetry.space_group_name_H-M   'P 1'
#
loop_
_entity.id
_entity.type
_entity.pdbx_description
1 polymer ?
#
loop_
_entity_poly.entity_id
_entity_poly.type
_entity_poly.pdbx_seq_one_letter_code
_entity_poly.pdbx_strand_id
1 'polypeptide(L)'
;MKEKQSFNFMIGLLIGGLVGLLFWYWQKSTSAEDGALALLDKLAATENRVRQLKNELAQGGLKPDALRTMPLPSRGAEVPSFLSNKSESADDLMQVKGVGAVFNGRLQQSGIDSFAKLKALSAEKLADILQIRLGRAENILAEANNF
;
A
#
# COMPACT_ATOMS: atom_id res chain seq x y z
N MET A 1 13.20 -61.73 6.28
CA MET A 1 14.39 -60.84 6.29
C MET A 1 14.33 -59.71 5.25
N LYS A 2 13.17 -59.35 4.66
CA LYS A 2 13.07 -58.36 3.56
C LYS A 2 12.86 -56.90 4.00
N GLU A 3 12.41 -56.62 5.23
CA GLU A 3 12.02 -55.25 5.63
C GLU A 3 13.18 -54.28 5.92
N LYS A 4 14.34 -54.79 6.36
CA LYS A 4 15.45 -53.90 6.75
C LYS A 4 16.08 -53.19 5.54
N GLN A 5 16.07 -53.82 4.36
CA GLN A 5 16.66 -53.24 3.17
C GLN A 5 15.79 -52.14 2.55
N SER A 6 14.46 -52.30 2.58
CA SER A 6 13.54 -51.25 2.13
C SER A 6 13.58 -50.02 3.04
N PHE A 7 13.77 -50.21 4.36
CA PHE A 7 13.87 -49.09 5.31
C PHE A 7 15.14 -48.26 5.09
N ASN A 8 16.31 -48.90 4.93
CA ASN A 8 17.56 -48.18 4.63
C ASN A 8 17.52 -47.44 3.29
N PHE A 9 16.86 -48.02 2.28
CA PHE A 9 16.61 -47.36 1.00
C PHE A 9 15.69 -46.14 1.14
N MET A 10 14.62 -46.27 1.92
CA MET A 10 13.69 -45.18 2.19
C MET A 10 14.36 -44.02 2.93
N ILE A 11 15.23 -44.32 3.90
CA ILE A 11 16.06 -43.32 4.59
C ILE A 11 17.00 -42.62 3.60
N GLY A 12 17.64 -43.37 2.69
CA GLY A 12 18.52 -42.79 1.67
C GLY A 12 17.79 -41.84 0.73
N LEU A 13 16.57 -42.20 0.29
CA LEU A 13 15.74 -41.35 -0.55
C LEU A 13 15.27 -40.09 0.20
N LEU A 14 14.92 -40.23 1.48
CA LEU A 14 14.49 -39.12 2.32
C LEU A 14 15.64 -38.13 2.58
N ILE A 15 16.83 -38.62 2.90
CA ILE A 15 18.03 -37.79 3.10
C ILE A 15 18.44 -37.13 1.78
N GLY A 16 18.49 -37.87 0.68
CA GLY A 16 18.83 -37.32 -0.64
C GLY A 16 17.82 -36.26 -1.10
N GLY A 17 16.53 -36.51 -0.89
CA GLY A 17 15.47 -35.54 -1.13
C GLY A 17 15.60 -34.30 -0.27
N LEU A 18 15.90 -34.45 1.02
CA LEU A 18 16.10 -33.33 1.94
C LEU A 18 17.31 -32.48 1.54
N VAL A 19 18.44 -33.09 1.18
CA VAL A 19 19.66 -32.40 0.72
C VAL A 19 19.41 -31.69 -0.61
N GLY A 20 18.73 -32.34 -1.55
CA GLY A 20 18.32 -31.73 -2.82
C GLY A 20 17.37 -30.55 -2.62
N LEU A 21 16.44 -30.65 -1.67
CA LEU A 21 15.52 -29.58 -1.31
C LEU A 21 16.25 -28.43 -0.61
N LEU A 22 17.25 -28.72 0.22
CA LEU A 22 18.11 -27.72 0.85
C LEU A 22 18.96 -26.99 -0.19
N PHE A 23 19.53 -27.72 -1.15
CA PHE A 23 20.30 -27.13 -2.24
C PHE A 23 19.43 -26.29 -3.17
N TRP A 24 18.24 -26.79 -3.52
CA TRP A 24 17.25 -26.06 -4.30
C TRP A 24 16.76 -24.81 -3.56
N TYR A 25 16.56 -24.92 -2.25
CA TYR A 25 16.19 -23.80 -1.40
C TYR A 25 17.32 -22.77 -1.34
N TRP A 26 18.58 -23.19 -1.18
CA TRP A 26 19.74 -22.30 -1.20
C TRP A 26 19.84 -21.55 -2.52
N GLN A 27 19.74 -22.25 -3.65
CA GLN A 27 19.73 -21.63 -4.99
C GLN A 27 18.57 -20.63 -5.16
N LYS A 28 17.37 -20.96 -4.65
CA LYS A 28 16.20 -20.08 -4.72
C LYS A 28 16.29 -18.90 -3.74
N SER A 29 16.97 -19.07 -2.61
CA SER A 29 17.13 -18.05 -1.57
C SER A 29 18.22 -17.02 -1.90
N THR A 30 19.19 -17.32 -2.76
CA THR A 30 20.16 -16.34 -3.26
C THR A 30 19.51 -15.20 -4.07
N SER A 31 18.28 -15.38 -4.58
CA SER A 31 17.55 -14.29 -5.28
C SER A 31 17.04 -13.17 -4.37
N ALA A 32 17.11 -13.31 -3.04
CA ALA A 32 16.74 -12.23 -2.11
C ALA A 32 17.88 -11.21 -1.87
N GLU A 33 19.11 -11.51 -2.31
CA GLU A 33 20.29 -10.65 -2.11
C GLU A 33 20.40 -9.52 -3.15
N ASP A 34 19.73 -9.67 -4.31
CA ASP A 34 19.70 -8.66 -5.39
C ASP A 34 19.07 -7.32 -4.94
N GLY A 35 18.21 -7.35 -3.92
CA GLY A 35 17.59 -6.14 -3.36
C GLY A 35 18.60 -5.19 -2.71
N ALA A 36 19.67 -5.72 -2.09
CA ALA A 36 20.70 -4.90 -1.44
C ALA A 36 21.55 -4.15 -2.48
N LEU A 37 21.90 -4.82 -3.58
CA LEU A 37 22.65 -4.20 -4.69
C LEU A 37 21.84 -3.11 -5.40
N ALA A 38 20.53 -3.32 -5.57
CA ALA A 38 19.63 -2.32 -6.15
C ALA A 38 19.56 -1.03 -5.31
N LEU A 39 19.71 -1.13 -3.98
CA LEU A 39 19.77 0.04 -3.10
C LEU A 39 21.11 0.79 -3.20
N LEU A 40 22.23 0.08 -3.36
CA LEU A 40 23.54 0.70 -3.59
C LEU A 40 23.58 1.45 -4.93
N ASP A 41 23.03 0.85 -5.99
CA ASP A 41 22.99 1.47 -7.31
C ASP A 41 22.08 2.72 -7.33
N LYS A 42 20.93 2.65 -6.63
CA LYS A 42 20.06 3.81 -6.37
C LYS A 42 20.79 4.94 -5.64
N LEU A 43 21.61 4.62 -4.64
CA LEU A 43 22.38 5.60 -3.88
C LEU A 43 23.44 6.26 -4.76
N ALA A 44 24.19 5.49 -5.54
CA ALA A 44 25.17 6.01 -6.49
C ALA A 44 24.53 6.93 -7.55
N ALA A 45 23.37 6.54 -8.09
CA ALA A 45 22.62 7.37 -9.05
C ALA A 45 22.11 8.68 -8.43
N THR A 46 21.79 8.68 -7.14
CA THR A 46 21.31 9.87 -6.42
C THR A 46 22.44 10.85 -6.13
N GLU A 47 23.63 10.36 -5.79
CA GLU A 47 24.81 11.21 -5.53
C GLU A 47 25.23 12.01 -6.78
N ASN A 48 25.17 11.40 -7.96
CA ASN A 48 25.49 12.07 -9.22
C ASN A 48 24.52 13.23 -9.53
N ARG A 49 23.23 13.07 -9.24
CA ARG A 49 22.23 14.14 -9.43
C ARG A 49 22.44 15.30 -8.48
N VAL A 50 22.82 15.03 -7.23
CA VAL A 50 23.13 16.08 -6.25
C VAL A 50 24.35 16.89 -6.71
N ARG A 51 25.37 16.24 -7.25
CA ARG A 51 26.55 16.92 -7.81
C ARG A 51 26.20 17.78 -9.03
N GLN A 52 25.33 17.29 -9.92
CA GLN A 52 24.83 18.06 -11.06
C GLN A 52 24.05 19.30 -10.61
N LEU A 53 23.05 19.13 -9.73
CA LEU A 53 22.26 20.24 -9.19
C LEU A 53 23.13 21.26 -8.46
N LYS A 54 24.12 20.79 -7.68
CA LYS A 54 25.07 21.66 -6.98
C LYS A 54 25.93 22.45 -7.97
N ASN A 55 26.35 21.85 -9.09
CA ASN A 55 27.10 22.55 -10.13
C ASN A 55 26.22 23.56 -10.88
N GLU A 56 24.94 23.24 -11.14
CA GLU A 56 23.97 24.16 -11.75
C GLU A 56 23.66 25.35 -10.82
N LEU A 57 23.55 25.12 -9.51
CA LEU A 57 23.41 26.17 -8.49
C LEU A 57 24.70 27.02 -8.35
N ALA A 58 25.87 26.38 -8.39
CA ALA A 58 27.16 27.04 -8.26
C ALA A 58 27.55 27.84 -9.51
N GLN A 59 27.09 27.43 -10.70
CA GLN A 59 27.33 28.14 -11.97
C GLN A 59 26.38 29.32 -12.21
N GLY A 60 25.44 29.58 -11.28
CA GLY A 60 24.56 30.74 -11.32
C GLY A 60 23.33 30.52 -12.17
N GLY A 61 22.16 30.38 -11.54
CA GLY A 61 20.93 30.23 -12.33
C GLY A 61 19.64 29.95 -11.58
N LEU A 62 19.29 30.70 -10.53
CA LEU A 62 17.88 31.11 -10.47
C LEU A 62 17.69 32.07 -11.65
N LYS A 63 17.32 31.55 -12.83
CA LYS A 63 16.93 32.39 -13.97
C LYS A 63 15.66 33.15 -13.56
N PRO A 64 15.70 34.47 -13.31
CA PRO A 64 14.50 35.21 -12.93
C PRO A 64 13.47 35.30 -14.08
N ASP A 65 13.85 34.94 -15.31
CA ASP A 65 12.95 34.93 -16.47
C ASP A 65 12.08 33.67 -16.58
N ALA A 66 12.52 32.51 -16.09
CA ALA A 66 11.71 31.29 -16.14
C ALA A 66 10.47 31.39 -15.23
N LEU A 67 10.52 32.22 -14.18
CA LEU A 67 9.38 32.53 -13.31
C LEU A 67 8.41 33.53 -13.93
N ARG A 68 8.80 34.27 -14.98
CA ARG A 68 7.93 35.25 -15.67
C ARG A 68 7.17 34.65 -16.86
N THR A 69 7.71 33.61 -17.48
CA THR A 69 7.12 32.97 -18.66
C THR A 69 6.48 31.62 -18.38
N MET A 70 6.43 31.15 -17.13
CA MET A 70 5.64 29.97 -16.79
C MET A 70 4.17 30.32 -17.05
N PRO A 71 3.49 29.71 -18.03
CA PRO A 71 2.05 29.90 -18.18
C PRO A 71 1.44 29.29 -16.93
N LEU A 72 0.94 30.12 -16.01
CA LEU A 72 0.11 29.60 -14.94
C LEU A 72 -1.08 28.92 -15.63
N PRO A 73 -1.37 27.64 -15.34
CA PRO A 73 -2.60 27.03 -15.84
C PRO A 73 -3.74 27.92 -15.34
N SER A 74 -4.43 28.55 -16.28
CA SER A 74 -5.64 29.28 -15.97
C SER A 74 -6.56 28.32 -15.23
N ARG A 75 -7.24 28.79 -14.18
CA ARG A 75 -8.02 28.02 -13.18
C ARG A 75 -9.13 27.10 -13.76
N GLY A 76 -9.19 26.92 -15.07
CA GLY A 76 -10.04 25.96 -15.79
C GLY A 76 -9.27 24.96 -16.66
N ALA A 77 -7.94 24.81 -16.51
CA ALA A 77 -7.22 23.68 -17.11
C ALA A 77 -7.77 22.40 -16.46
N GLU A 78 -8.52 21.62 -17.26
CA GLU A 78 -9.21 20.40 -16.90
C GLU A 78 -8.39 19.61 -15.88
N VAL A 79 -8.86 19.68 -14.64
CA VAL A 79 -8.27 18.92 -13.54
C VAL A 79 -8.35 17.46 -14.00
N PRO A 80 -7.22 16.74 -14.06
CA PRO A 80 -7.27 15.34 -14.46
C PRO A 80 -8.32 14.60 -13.64
N SER A 81 -9.13 13.74 -14.26
CA SER A 81 -10.27 13.08 -13.59
C SER A 81 -9.86 12.31 -12.33
N PHE A 82 -8.57 11.94 -12.20
CA PHE A 82 -8.00 11.33 -11.00
C PHE A 82 -7.85 12.29 -9.80
N LEU A 83 -7.78 13.60 -10.03
CA LEU A 83 -7.82 14.64 -8.99
C LEU A 83 -9.26 15.08 -8.69
N SER A 84 -10.18 15.00 -9.66
CA SER A 84 -11.62 15.27 -9.45
C SER A 84 -12.36 14.20 -8.66
N ASN A 85 -11.70 13.10 -8.29
CA ASN A 85 -12.32 12.08 -7.44
C ASN A 85 -12.28 12.42 -5.94
N LYS A 86 -11.80 13.61 -5.56
CA LYS A 86 -12.11 14.16 -4.24
C LYS A 86 -13.51 14.75 -4.30
N SER A 87 -14.49 13.85 -4.22
CA SER A 87 -15.88 14.16 -3.87
C SER A 87 -15.90 15.21 -2.76
N GLU A 88 -16.23 16.47 -3.11
CA GLU A 88 -16.43 17.56 -2.14
C GLU A 88 -17.62 17.30 -1.20
N SER A 89 -18.35 16.20 -1.38
CA SER A 89 -19.49 15.80 -0.55
C SER A 89 -19.27 14.48 0.21
N ALA A 90 -18.07 13.90 0.18
CA ALA A 90 -17.77 12.71 0.96
C ALA A 90 -17.16 13.14 2.30
N ASP A 91 -17.90 12.91 3.38
CA ASP A 91 -17.36 13.09 4.72
C ASP A 91 -16.21 12.09 4.94
N ASP A 92 -15.21 12.53 5.70
CA ASP A 92 -14.13 11.64 6.09
C ASP A 92 -14.59 10.73 7.24
N LEU A 93 -15.18 9.59 6.89
CA LEU A 93 -15.67 8.59 7.86
C LEU A 93 -14.53 8.01 8.72
N MET A 94 -13.25 8.24 8.36
CA MET A 94 -12.11 7.86 9.19
C MET A 94 -12.01 8.64 10.51
N GLN A 95 -12.79 9.71 10.67
CA GLN A 95 -12.90 10.42 11.95
C GLN A 95 -13.63 9.59 13.01
N VAL A 96 -14.48 8.63 12.61
CA VAL A 96 -15.18 7.74 13.55
C VAL A 96 -14.19 6.70 14.08
N LYS A 97 -14.02 6.67 15.40
CA LYS A 97 -13.15 5.70 16.08
C LYS A 97 -13.56 4.27 15.75
N GLY A 98 -12.68 3.55 15.06
CA GLY A 98 -12.92 2.18 14.62
C GLY A 98 -13.14 2.02 13.11
N VAL A 99 -13.26 3.12 12.37
CA VAL A 99 -13.30 3.17 10.89
C VAL A 99 -11.92 3.56 10.36
N GLY A 100 -11.18 2.59 9.83
CA GLY A 100 -9.91 2.82 9.14
C GLY A 100 -10.08 3.01 7.63
N ALA A 101 -8.99 3.29 6.91
CA ALA A 101 -9.00 3.49 5.46
C ALA A 101 -9.67 2.35 4.67
N VAL A 102 -9.48 1.09 5.09
CA VAL A 102 -10.10 -0.09 4.47
C VAL A 102 -11.62 -0.08 4.63
N PHE A 103 -12.11 0.29 5.82
CA PHE A 103 -13.54 0.35 6.09
C PHE A 103 -14.19 1.56 5.44
N ASN A 104 -13.52 2.71 5.44
CA ASN A 104 -13.96 3.88 4.70
C ASN A 104 -14.13 3.57 3.20
N GLY A 105 -13.14 2.91 2.59
CA GLY A 105 -13.24 2.47 1.20
C GLY A 105 -14.42 1.52 0.95
N ARG A 106 -14.66 0.55 1.84
CA ARG A 106 -15.81 -0.36 1.75
C ARG A 106 -17.16 0.37 1.89
N LEU A 107 -17.25 1.33 2.81
CA LEU A 107 -18.46 2.14 3.00
C LEU A 107 -18.74 2.98 1.77
N GLN A 108 -17.73 3.64 1.22
CA GLN A 108 -17.85 4.42 -0.01
C GLN A 108 -18.25 3.55 -1.21
N GLN A 109 -17.69 2.34 -1.34
CA GLN A 109 -18.10 1.37 -2.36
C GLN A 109 -19.57 0.94 -2.21
N SER A 110 -20.09 0.89 -0.98
CA SER A 110 -21.50 0.63 -0.69
C SER A 110 -22.42 1.86 -0.85
N GLY A 111 -21.87 3.01 -1.26
CA GLY A 111 -22.60 4.27 -1.42
C GLY A 111 -22.79 5.08 -0.13
N ILE A 112 -22.12 4.67 0.95
CA ILE A 112 -22.10 5.37 2.25
C ILE A 112 -20.87 6.28 2.26
N ASP A 113 -21.11 7.53 1.96
CA ASP A 113 -20.10 8.58 1.81
C ASP A 113 -20.26 9.73 2.82
N SER A 114 -21.26 9.68 3.71
CA SER A 114 -21.53 10.74 4.70
C SER A 114 -21.90 10.20 6.08
N PHE A 115 -21.67 11.00 7.13
CA PHE A 115 -22.06 10.62 8.50
C PHE A 115 -23.57 10.42 8.62
N ALA A 116 -24.37 11.20 7.89
CA ALA A 116 -25.83 11.07 7.87
C ALA A 116 -26.28 9.70 7.33
N LYS A 117 -25.66 9.23 6.23
CA LYS A 117 -25.94 7.90 5.67
C LYS A 117 -25.46 6.78 6.58
N LEU A 118 -24.33 6.97 7.27
CA LEU A 118 -23.81 6.00 8.23
C LEU A 118 -24.75 5.83 9.43
N LYS A 119 -25.29 6.93 9.98
CA LYS A 119 -26.26 6.92 11.10
C LYS A 119 -27.61 6.31 10.73
N ALA A 120 -28.03 6.47 9.47
CA ALA A 120 -29.27 5.87 8.98
C ALA A 120 -29.18 4.35 8.81
N LEU A 121 -27.97 3.76 8.89
CA LEU A 121 -27.75 2.34 8.75
C LEU A 121 -27.98 1.59 10.07
N SER A 122 -28.50 0.37 9.98
CA SER A 122 -28.57 -0.53 11.15
C SER A 122 -27.22 -1.19 11.43
N ALA A 123 -26.98 -1.54 12.70
CA ALA A 123 -25.75 -2.23 13.12
C ALA A 123 -25.54 -3.54 12.36
N GLU A 124 -26.62 -4.25 12.04
CA GLU A 124 -26.61 -5.50 11.27
C GLU A 124 -26.13 -5.28 9.83
N LYS A 125 -26.66 -4.26 9.14
CA LYS A 125 -26.22 -3.93 7.78
C LYS A 125 -24.78 -3.42 7.75
N LEU A 126 -24.38 -2.66 8.77
CA LEU A 126 -23.01 -2.20 8.88
C LEU A 126 -22.04 -3.38 9.11
N ALA A 127 -22.43 -4.32 9.96
CA ALA A 127 -21.68 -5.54 10.22
C ALA A 127 -21.49 -6.39 8.96
N ASP A 128 -22.53 -6.49 8.12
CA ASP A 128 -22.50 -7.23 6.86
C ASP A 128 -21.56 -6.57 5.82
N ILE A 129 -21.71 -5.24 5.60
CA ILE A 129 -20.86 -4.48 4.66
C ILE A 129 -19.38 -4.52 5.08
N LEU A 130 -19.12 -4.32 6.37
CA LEU A 130 -17.76 -4.26 6.89
C LEU A 130 -17.18 -5.65 7.21
N GLN A 131 -18.01 -6.70 7.20
CA GLN A 131 -17.68 -8.07 7.63
C GLN A 131 -17.05 -8.11 9.03
N ILE A 132 -17.70 -7.42 9.98
CA ILE A 132 -17.26 -7.32 11.39
C ILE A 132 -18.31 -7.91 12.33
N ARG A 133 -17.92 -8.17 13.59
CA ARG A 133 -18.87 -8.60 14.63
C ARG A 133 -19.88 -7.48 14.94
N LEU A 134 -21.13 -7.87 15.24
CA LEU A 134 -22.23 -6.94 15.54
C LEU A 134 -21.87 -5.90 16.62
N GLY A 135 -21.32 -6.33 17.76
CA GLY A 135 -20.93 -5.39 18.83
C GLY A 135 -19.84 -4.38 18.43
N ARG A 136 -19.04 -4.67 17.39
CA ARG A 136 -18.09 -3.67 16.84
C ARG A 136 -18.81 -2.65 15.97
N ALA A 137 -19.79 -3.10 15.18
CA ALA A 137 -20.63 -2.21 14.37
C ALA A 137 -21.46 -1.27 15.25
N GLU A 138 -22.00 -1.76 16.36
CA GLU A 138 -22.71 -0.95 17.36
C GLU A 138 -21.83 0.15 17.94
N ASN A 139 -20.58 -0.18 18.33
CA ASN A 139 -19.63 0.81 18.83
C ASN A 139 -19.30 1.90 17.79
N ILE A 140 -19.17 1.51 16.52
CA ILE A 140 -18.91 2.46 15.42
C ILE A 140 -20.12 3.37 15.19
N LEU A 141 -21.36 2.84 15.23
CA LEU A 141 -22.57 3.65 15.10
C LEU A 141 -22.78 4.58 16.30
N ALA A 142 -22.50 4.11 17.51
CA ALA A 142 -22.54 4.95 18.71
C ALA A 142 -21.56 6.12 18.60
N GLU A 143 -20.36 5.88 18.09
CA GLU A 143 -19.37 6.94 17.85
C GLU A 143 -19.79 7.87 16.71
N ALA A 144 -20.35 7.32 15.63
CA ALA A 144 -20.83 8.11 14.49
C ALA A 144 -21.98 9.08 14.87
N ASN A 145 -22.73 8.78 15.95
CA ASN A 145 -23.76 9.68 16.48
C ASN A 145 -23.19 10.90 17.22
N ASN A 146 -21.89 10.92 17.55
CA ASN A 146 -21.23 12.06 18.18
C ASN A 146 -20.70 13.12 17.18
N PHE A 147 -20.83 12.84 15.88
CA PHE A 147 -20.53 13.77 14.77
C PHE A 147 -21.83 14.31 14.19
#